data_AF-A0A969JYS4-F1
#
_entry.id   AF-A0A969JYS4-F1
#
_cell.length_a   1.000
_cell.length_b   1.000
_cell.length_c   1.000
_cell.angle_alpha   90.00
_cell.angle_beta   90.00
_cell.angle_gamma   90.00
#
_symmetry.space_group_name_H-M   'P 1'
#
loop_
_entity.id
_entity.type
_entity.pdbx_description
1 polymer ?
#
loop_
_entity_poly.entity_id
_entity_poly.type
_entity_poly.pdbx_seq_one_letter_code
_entity_poly.pdbx_strand_id
1 'polypeptide(L)'
;MFKDAAGINEDELVRVLNSFGVRSKTMQADAQGRMYRITGVPTLIVNGKYRVYGGMLDGSNIRVLSVTDFLIDKIRADSAEGGAPGASE
;
A
#
# COMPACT_ATOMS: atom_id res chain seq x y z
N MET A 1 -18.11 -1.13 21.74
CA MET A 1 -17.69 -1.54 20.37
C MET A 1 -16.26 -2.07 20.34
N PHE A 2 -15.21 -1.29 20.63
CA PHE A 2 -13.82 -1.81 20.61
C PHE A 2 -13.46 -2.69 21.82
N LYS A 3 -13.98 -2.36 23.00
CA LYS A 3 -13.79 -3.15 24.22
C LYS A 3 -14.43 -4.54 24.11
N ASP A 4 -15.63 -4.61 23.54
CA ASP A 4 -16.45 -5.83 23.49
C ASP A 4 -16.06 -6.79 22.35
N ALA A 5 -15.53 -6.27 21.24
CA ALA A 5 -15.20 -7.07 20.05
C ALA A 5 -13.70 -7.42 19.92
N ALA A 6 -12.81 -6.59 20.45
CA ALA A 6 -11.36 -6.75 20.28
C ALA A 6 -10.59 -6.92 21.60
N GLY A 7 -11.25 -6.81 22.76
CA GLY A 7 -10.61 -6.94 24.07
C GLY A 7 -9.62 -5.82 24.41
N ILE A 8 -9.72 -4.67 23.72
CA ILE A 8 -8.79 -3.54 23.86
C ILE A 8 -9.29 -2.58 24.94
N ASN A 9 -8.38 -2.11 25.81
CA ASN A 9 -8.68 -1.05 26.78
C ASN A 9 -8.97 0.27 26.05
N GLU A 10 -10.09 0.91 26.40
CA GLU A 10 -10.58 2.11 25.73
C GLU A 10 -9.67 3.33 25.94
N ASP A 11 -9.17 3.55 27.17
CA ASP A 11 -8.27 4.67 27.48
C ASP A 11 -6.94 4.52 26.75
N GLU A 12 -6.42 3.29 26.66
CA GLU A 12 -5.21 3.00 25.91
C GLU A 12 -5.40 3.25 24.41
N LEU A 13 -6.54 2.82 23.84
CA LEU A 13 -6.88 3.05 22.44
C LEU A 13 -6.94 4.55 22.12
N VAL A 14 -7.66 5.34 22.93
CA VAL A 14 -7.77 6.79 22.74
C VAL A 14 -6.40 7.46 22.84
N ARG A 15 -5.55 7.03 23.80
CA ARG A 15 -4.18 7.54 23.92
C ARG A 15 -3.33 7.25 22.68
N VAL A 16 -3.40 6.04 22.14
CA VAL A 16 -2.64 5.65 20.95
C VAL A 16 -3.15 6.35 19.70
N LEU A 17 -4.46 6.46 19.50
CA LEU A 17 -5.05 7.17 18.36
C LEU A 17 -4.63 8.65 18.31
N ASN A 18 -4.45 9.28 19.48
CA ASN A 18 -3.99 10.65 19.61
C ASN A 18 -2.45 10.79 19.64
N SER A 19 -1.71 9.69 19.56
CA SER A 19 -0.24 9.74 19.61
C SER A 19 0.36 10.41 18.37
N PHE A 20 1.53 11.03 18.54
CA PHE A 20 2.30 11.60 17.44
C PHE A 20 2.57 10.58 16.33
N GLY A 21 2.86 9.32 16.68
CA GLY A 21 3.16 8.26 15.72
C GLY A 21 1.99 7.95 14.79
N VAL A 22 0.77 7.84 15.33
CA VAL A 22 -0.44 7.65 14.52
C VAL A 22 -0.67 8.87 13.63
N ARG A 23 -0.62 10.09 14.20
CA ARG A 23 -0.81 11.33 13.43
C ARG A 23 0.19 11.46 12.28
N SER A 24 1.47 11.18 12.53
CA SER A 24 2.52 11.23 11.51
C SER A 24 2.27 10.22 10.38
N LYS A 25 1.90 8.98 10.71
CA LYS A 25 1.57 7.94 9.72
C LYS A 25 0.34 8.30 8.90
N THR A 26 -0.71 8.86 9.51
CA THR A 26 -1.89 9.32 8.79
C THR A 26 -1.55 10.43 7.79
N MET A 27 -0.73 11.41 8.19
CA MET A 27 -0.27 12.46 7.27
C MET A 27 0.56 11.90 6.11
N GLN A 28 1.44 10.92 6.36
CA GLN A 28 2.20 10.26 5.30
C GLN A 28 1.30 9.49 4.34
N ALA A 29 0.31 8.75 4.86
CA ALA A 29 -0.64 8.01 4.05
C ALA A 29 -1.47 8.93 3.14
N ASP A 30 -1.93 10.06 3.67
CA ASP A 30 -2.66 11.08 2.93
C ASP A 30 -1.80 11.73 1.82
N ALA A 31 -0.53 12.05 2.13
CA ALA A 31 0.42 12.54 1.13
C ALA A 31 0.69 11.51 0.01
N GLN A 32 0.87 10.24 0.36
CA GLN A 32 1.03 9.15 -0.60
C GLN A 32 -0.22 8.97 -1.46
N GLY A 33 -1.42 9.03 -0.87
CA GLY A 33 -2.69 8.94 -1.58
C GLY A 33 -2.80 9.99 -2.69
N ARG A 34 -2.43 11.24 -2.40
CA ARG A 34 -2.35 12.31 -3.40
C ARG A 34 -1.27 12.07 -4.45
N MET A 35 -0.06 11.71 -4.02
CA MET A 35 1.08 11.48 -4.91
C MET A 35 0.77 10.40 -5.96
N TYR A 36 0.17 9.30 -5.53
CA TYR A 36 -0.24 8.20 -6.41
C TYR A 36 -1.63 8.40 -7.06
N ARG A 37 -2.28 9.55 -6.82
CA ARG A 37 -3.59 9.92 -7.37
C ARG A 37 -4.65 8.85 -7.10
N ILE A 38 -4.69 8.30 -5.89
CA ILE A 38 -5.64 7.27 -5.49
C ILE A 38 -7.04 7.89 -5.44
N THR A 39 -7.99 7.34 -6.21
CA THR A 39 -9.37 7.83 -6.29
C THR A 39 -10.40 6.84 -5.72
N GLY A 40 -9.98 5.62 -5.37
CA GLY A 40 -10.86 4.58 -4.88
C GLY A 40 -10.11 3.39 -4.28
N VAL A 41 -10.87 2.50 -3.66
CA VAL A 41 -10.37 1.29 -3.00
C VAL A 41 -10.92 0.04 -3.69
N PRO A 42 -10.17 -1.09 -3.72
CA PRO A 42 -8.75 -1.18 -3.40
C PRO A 42 -7.86 -0.58 -4.51
N THR A 43 -6.74 0.03 -4.11
CA THR A 43 -5.65 0.47 -5.00
C THR A 43 -4.32 -0.04 -4.44
N LEU A 44 -3.50 -0.66 -5.27
CA LEU A 44 -2.18 -1.19 -4.93
C LEU A 44 -1.11 -0.49 -5.76
N ILE A 45 -0.02 -0.09 -5.11
CA ILE A 45 1.16 0.47 -5.75
C ILE A 45 2.27 -0.57 -5.71
N VAL A 46 2.73 -1.03 -6.87
CA VAL A 46 3.75 -2.08 -6.99
C VAL A 46 5.10 -1.46 -7.31
N ASN A 47 6.06 -1.61 -6.39
CA ASN A 47 7.43 -1.08 -6.47
C ASN A 47 7.51 0.43 -6.79
N GLY A 48 6.53 1.22 -6.34
CA GLY A 48 6.43 2.66 -6.65
C GLY A 48 6.21 3.01 -8.13
N LYS A 49 6.14 2.01 -9.02
CA LYS A 49 6.12 2.18 -10.48
C LYS A 49 4.74 1.94 -11.08
N TYR A 50 4.03 0.91 -10.61
CA TYR A 50 2.74 0.53 -11.16
C TYR A 50 1.61 0.80 -10.18
N ARG A 51 0.49 1.29 -10.68
CA ARG A 51 -0.74 1.50 -9.92
C ARG A 51 -1.83 0.60 -10.46
N VAL A 52 -2.36 -0.30 -9.63
CA VAL A 52 -3.43 -1.25 -9.96
C VAL A 52 -4.64 -0.95 -9.08
N TYR A 53 -5.82 -0.76 -9.66
CA TYR A 53 -7.04 -0.48 -8.89
C TYR A 53 -8.28 -1.04 -9.56
N GLY A 54 -9.34 -1.26 -8.77
CA GLY A 54 -10.55 -1.95 -9.21
C GLY A 54 -11.21 -1.29 -10.44
N GLY A 55 -11.16 0.03 -10.56
CA GLY A 55 -11.71 0.75 -11.71
C GLY A 55 -11.04 0.43 -13.06
N MET A 56 -9.83 -0.12 -13.09
CA MET A 56 -9.19 -0.64 -14.30
C MET A 56 -9.65 -2.07 -14.66
N LEU A 57 -10.31 -2.75 -13.72
CA LEU A 57 -10.58 -4.18 -13.76
C LEU A 57 -12.05 -4.45 -13.41
N ASP A 58 -12.97 -3.66 -13.97
CA ASP A 58 -14.44 -3.69 -13.78
C ASP A 58 -14.90 -3.84 -12.32
N GLY A 59 -14.20 -3.20 -11.39
CA GLY A 59 -14.51 -3.25 -9.96
C GLY A 59 -14.13 -4.56 -9.26
N SER A 60 -13.43 -5.48 -9.92
CA SER A 60 -13.06 -6.77 -9.34
C SER A 60 -11.84 -6.68 -8.43
N ASN A 61 -12.06 -6.91 -7.13
CA ASN A 61 -10.98 -6.97 -6.13
C ASN A 61 -10.04 -8.16 -6.37
N ILE A 62 -10.57 -9.30 -6.81
CA ILE A 62 -9.77 -10.50 -7.07
C ILE A 62 -8.80 -10.26 -8.22
N ARG A 63 -9.25 -9.61 -9.30
CA ARG A 63 -8.38 -9.29 -10.44
C ARG A 63 -7.28 -8.30 -10.08
N VAL A 64 -7.55 -7.34 -9.18
CA VAL A 64 -6.51 -6.43 -8.67
C VAL A 64 -5.36 -7.23 -8.06
N LEU A 65 -5.66 -8.24 -7.24
CA LEU A 65 -4.64 -9.11 -6.65
C LEU A 65 -3.88 -9.92 -7.72
N SER A 66 -4.58 -10.56 -8.66
CA SER A 66 -3.94 -11.36 -9.72
C SER A 66 -2.99 -10.52 -10.60
N VAL A 67 -3.38 -9.30 -10.95
CA VAL A 67 -2.53 -8.38 -11.72
C VAL A 67 -1.34 -7.91 -10.88
N THR A 68 -1.53 -7.67 -9.58
CA THR A 68 -0.44 -7.33 -8.68
C THR A 68 0.58 -8.47 -8.59
N ASP A 69 0.16 -9.72 -8.44
CA ASP A 69 1.05 -10.88 -8.41
C ASP A 69 1.87 -10.99 -9.70
N PHE A 70 1.21 -10.85 -10.85
CA PHE A 70 1.89 -10.82 -12.15
C PHE A 70 2.96 -9.72 -12.25
N LEU A 71 2.64 -8.50 -11.78
CA LEU A 71 3.60 -7.39 -11.82
C LEU A 71 4.76 -7.61 -10.85
N ILE A 72 4.54 -8.22 -9.69
CA ILE A 72 5.59 -8.57 -8.75
C ILE A 72 6.57 -9.56 -9.39
N ASP A 73 6.06 -10.62 -10.01
CA ASP A 73 6.90 -11.64 -10.63
C ASP A 73 7.67 -11.08 -11.84
N LYS A 74 7.01 -10.22 -12.63
CA LYS A 74 7.69 -9.48 -13.70
C LYS A 74 8.85 -8.64 -13.16
N ILE A 75 8.63 -7.87 -12.09
CA ILE A 75 9.68 -7.02 -11.51
C ILE A 75 10.83 -7.88 -10.97
N ARG A 76 10.54 -9.03 -10.35
CA ARG A 76 11.56 -9.96 -9.86
C ARG A 76 12.39 -10.53 -11.00
N ALA A 77 11.75 -10.92 -12.11
CA ALA A 77 12.44 -11.39 -13.32
C ALA A 77 13.31 -10.27 -13.94
N ASP A 78 12.74 -9.08 -14.15
CA ASP A 78 13.46 -7.91 -14.67
C ASP A 78 14.67 -7.55 -13.78
N SER A 79 14.55 -7.69 -12.45
CA SER A 79 15.63 -7.42 -11.49
C SER A 79 16.71 -8.52 -11.47
N ALA A 80 16.34 -9.76 -11.80
CA ALA A 80 17.27 -10.89 -11.89
C ALA A 80 18.04 -10.88 -13.22
N GLU A 81 17.41 -10.41 -14.30
CA GLU A 81 18.05 -10.22 -15.61
C GLU A 81 18.91 -8.94 -15.68
N GLY A 82 18.65 -7.96 -14.80
CA GLY A 82 19.39 -6.67 -14.70
C GLY A 82 20.63 -6.67 -13.80
N GLY A 83 21.20 -7.84 -13.47
CA GLY A 83 22.43 -7.94 -12.68
C GLY A 83 23.68 -7.50 -13.44
N ALA A 84 24.06 -6.21 -13.27
CA ALA A 84 25.21 -5.44 -13.80
C ALA A 84 24.99 -4.82 -15.20
N PRO A 85 25.05 -3.48 -15.33
CA PRO A 85 26.28 -2.70 -15.11
C PRO A 85 26.11 -1.40 -14.30
N GLY A 86 27.14 -1.01 -13.54
CA GLY A 86 27.21 0.32 -12.92
C GLY A 86 27.92 0.43 -11.56
N ALA A 87 29.01 -0.30 -11.35
CA ALA A 87 30.04 0.11 -10.40
C ALA A 87 31.24 0.62 -11.22
N SER A 88 31.19 1.87 -11.66
CA SER A 88 32.32 2.72 -12.12
C SER A 88 31.74 4.04 -12.63
N GLU A 89 31.81 5.09 -11.82
CA GLU A 89 32.43 6.40 -12.10
C GLU A 89 32.26 7.32 -10.89
#